data_AF-A0A3N5XDH6-F1
#
_entry.id   AF-A0A3N5XDH6-F1
#
_cell.length_a   1.000
_cell.length_b   1.000
_cell.length_c   1.000
_cell.angle_alpha   90.00
_cell.angle_beta   90.00
_cell.angle_gamma   90.00
#
_symmetry.space_group_name_H-M   'P 1'
#
loop_
_entity.id
_entity.type
_entity.pdbx_description
1 polymer ?
#
loop_
_entity_poly.entity_id
_entity_poly.type
_entity_poly.pdbx_seq_one_letter_code
_entity_poly.pdbx_strand_id
1 'polypeptide(L)'
;MKSAPLIWGLAGILLYGGVARAQSLAEIARKEEERRKATKSPGKVYTNDDLRRYPGLPPASQAAPPPDAPGAADPATGAKAPVAAPAEPKEEKDEAYWRKLISDAKALLARTTAHHEAMQTRINSLTADFYARDDPAQRAVVWTDRTKALEELGRLAQDIDNKKKA
;
A
#
# COMPACT_ATOMS: atom_id res chain seq x y z
N MET A 1 -30.00 -54.74 -6.53
CA MET A 1 -30.91 -54.04 -7.46
C MET A 1 -32.00 -53.37 -6.66
N LYS A 2 -32.34 -52.11 -7.02
CA LYS A 2 -33.41 -51.22 -6.49
C LYS A 2 -33.08 -50.55 -5.14
N SER A 3 -33.12 -49.24 -4.93
CA SER A 3 -33.29 -48.02 -5.74
C SER A 3 -33.00 -46.80 -4.81
N ALA A 4 -32.61 -45.67 -5.40
CA ALA A 4 -31.97 -44.49 -4.80
C ALA A 4 -32.81 -43.64 -3.82
N PRO A 5 -32.17 -42.81 -2.96
CA PRO A 5 -32.72 -41.56 -2.45
C PRO A 5 -32.15 -40.38 -3.25
N LEU A 6 -32.92 -39.85 -4.19
CA LEU A 6 -32.67 -38.54 -4.80
C LEU A 6 -33.98 -37.77 -4.74
N ILE A 7 -33.89 -36.46 -4.51
CA ILE A 7 -34.97 -35.45 -4.31
C ILE A 7 -35.02 -35.01 -2.83
N TRP A 8 -35.00 -33.69 -2.65
CA TRP A 8 -34.82 -32.88 -1.42
C TRP A 8 -33.42 -32.29 -1.17
N GLY A 9 -32.62 -32.11 -2.23
CA GLY A 9 -31.38 -31.32 -2.18
C GLY A 9 -31.46 -29.89 -2.73
N LEU A 10 -32.66 -29.36 -3.02
CA LEU A 10 -32.82 -28.15 -3.85
C LEU A 10 -33.75 -27.08 -3.26
N ALA A 11 -33.86 -27.01 -1.93
CA ALA A 11 -34.61 -25.97 -1.21
C ALA A 11 -33.88 -25.45 0.05
N GLY A 12 -32.55 -25.54 0.09
CA GLY A 12 -31.73 -25.14 1.24
C GLY A 12 -30.76 -23.97 0.99
N ILE A 13 -30.71 -23.41 -0.22
CA ILE A 13 -29.75 -22.35 -0.62
C ILE A 13 -30.48 -21.00 -0.76
N LEU A 14 -31.41 -20.70 0.16
CA LEU A 14 -32.09 -19.40 0.23
C LEU A 14 -32.13 -18.82 1.67
N LEU A 15 -31.28 -19.33 2.57
CA LEU A 15 -31.18 -18.89 3.97
C LEU A 15 -29.75 -18.60 4.44
N TYR A 16 -28.85 -18.20 3.53
CA TYR A 16 -27.51 -17.70 3.88
C TYR A 16 -27.34 -16.24 3.44
N GLY A 17 -28.37 -15.42 3.65
CA GLY A 17 -28.22 -13.97 3.72
C GLY A 17 -27.49 -13.63 5.02
N GLY A 18 -26.15 -13.63 4.97
CA GLY A 18 -25.33 -13.17 6.07
C GLY A 18 -25.71 -11.74 6.43
N VAL A 19 -26.39 -11.58 7.56
CA VAL A 19 -26.62 -10.28 8.19
C VAL A 19 -25.25 -9.74 8.59
N ALA A 20 -24.67 -8.88 7.77
CA ALA A 20 -23.53 -8.06 8.17
C ALA A 20 -24.03 -7.14 9.30
N ARG A 21 -23.90 -7.59 10.54
CA ARG A 21 -24.19 -6.76 11.71
C ARG A 21 -23.19 -5.62 11.74
N ALA A 22 -23.68 -4.39 11.62
CA ALA A 22 -22.93 -3.19 11.91
C ALA A 22 -22.44 -3.28 13.37
N GLN A 23 -21.16 -3.59 13.58
CA GLN A 23 -20.59 -3.58 14.93
C GLN A 23 -20.61 -2.14 15.43
N SER A 24 -21.31 -1.90 16.54
CA SER A 24 -21.38 -0.56 17.10
C SER A 24 -19.98 -0.12 17.58
N LEU A 25 -19.68 1.17 17.49
CA LEU A 25 -18.39 1.70 17.97
C LEU A 25 -18.15 1.36 19.46
N ALA A 26 -19.23 1.25 20.24
CA ALA A 26 -19.18 0.84 21.64
C ALA A 26 -18.71 -0.62 21.82
N GLU A 27 -19.17 -1.54 20.96
CA GLU A 27 -18.73 -2.94 20.99
C GLU A 27 -17.27 -3.09 20.55
N ILE A 28 -16.84 -2.31 19.53
CA ILE A 28 -15.44 -2.29 19.09
C ILE A 28 -14.54 -1.72 20.19
N ALA A 29 -14.96 -0.65 20.86
CA ALA A 29 -14.23 -0.07 21.97
C ALA A 29 -14.07 -1.06 23.14
N ARG A 30 -15.16 -1.77 23.50
CA ARG A 30 -15.13 -2.79 24.56
C ARG A 30 -14.23 -3.97 24.19
N LYS A 31 -14.32 -4.45 22.94
CA LYS A 31 -13.47 -5.53 22.43
C LYS A 31 -11.98 -5.14 22.39
N GLU A 32 -11.70 -3.89 22.05
CA GLU A 32 -10.33 -3.35 22.05
C GLU A 32 -9.78 -3.18 23.48
N GLU A 33 -10.62 -2.79 24.43
CA GLU A 33 -10.28 -2.76 25.86
C GLU A 33 -9.98 -4.17 26.40
N GLU A 34 -10.82 -5.15 26.06
CA GLU A 34 -10.62 -6.56 26.43
C GLU A 34 -9.34 -7.13 25.83
N ARG A 35 -9.02 -6.83 24.56
CA ARG A 35 -7.75 -7.22 23.94
C ARG A 35 -6.55 -6.59 24.67
N ARG A 36 -6.64 -5.32 25.06
CA ARG A 36 -5.58 -4.65 25.83
C ARG A 36 -5.37 -5.34 27.18
N LYS A 37 -6.44 -5.69 27.89
CA LYS A 37 -6.39 -6.43 29.16
C LYS A 37 -5.87 -7.86 29.00
N ALA A 38 -6.17 -8.51 27.87
CA ALA A 38 -5.70 -9.85 27.56
C ALA A 38 -4.21 -9.90 27.17
N THR A 39 -3.64 -8.77 26.73
CA THR A 39 -2.22 -8.65 26.38
C THR A 39 -1.38 -8.47 27.65
N LYS A 40 -0.99 -9.57 28.28
CA LYS A 40 -0.29 -9.57 29.59
C LYS A 40 1.21 -9.28 29.53
N SER A 41 1.83 -9.28 28.36
CA SER A 41 3.24 -8.94 28.21
C SER A 41 3.47 -8.06 27.00
N PRO A 42 4.24 -6.96 27.15
CA PRO A 42 4.80 -6.31 25.97
C PRO A 42 5.66 -7.33 25.24
N GLY A 43 5.51 -7.40 23.91
CA GLY A 43 6.39 -8.22 23.07
C GLY A 43 7.85 -7.81 23.26
N LYS A 44 8.78 -8.59 22.67
CA LYS A 44 10.20 -8.28 22.75
C LYS A 44 10.45 -6.84 22.26
N VAL A 45 10.91 -5.97 23.16
CA VAL A 45 11.31 -4.61 22.84
C VAL A 45 12.74 -4.67 22.33
N TYR A 46 12.91 -4.45 21.04
CA TYR A 46 14.22 -4.30 20.42
C TYR A 46 14.62 -2.83 20.51
N THR A 47 15.72 -2.56 21.18
CA THR A 47 16.31 -1.24 21.34
C THR A 47 17.57 -1.11 20.50
N ASN A 48 18.07 0.12 20.32
CA ASN A 48 19.34 0.34 19.64
C ASN A 48 20.51 -0.41 20.32
N ASP A 49 20.42 -0.63 21.63
CA ASP A 49 21.42 -1.39 22.38
C ASP A 49 21.44 -2.88 22.04
N ASP A 50 20.32 -3.44 21.57
CA ASP A 50 20.26 -4.84 21.15
C ASP A 50 21.01 -5.08 19.82
N LEU A 51 21.26 -4.03 19.03
CA LEU A 51 22.11 -4.09 17.84
C LEU A 51 23.58 -4.33 18.20
N ARG A 52 24.01 -3.91 19.40
CA ARG A 52 25.40 -4.08 19.88
C ARG A 52 25.73 -5.53 20.21
N ARG A 53 24.71 -6.40 20.42
CA ARG A 53 24.89 -7.84 20.65
C ARG A 53 25.17 -8.61 19.36
N TYR A 54 25.01 -7.97 18.21
CA TYR A 54 25.26 -8.56 16.89
C TYR A 54 26.29 -7.75 16.09
N PRO A 55 27.53 -7.57 16.60
CA PRO A 55 28.58 -6.94 15.82
C PRO A 55 28.97 -7.87 14.66
N GLY A 56 28.60 -7.50 13.44
CA GLY A 56 29.05 -8.17 12.22
C GLY A 56 28.27 -9.43 11.85
N LEU A 57 26.95 -9.35 11.72
CA LEU A 57 26.30 -10.29 10.79
C LEU A 57 26.89 -10.05 9.40
N PRO A 58 27.37 -11.09 8.69
CA PRO A 58 27.71 -10.95 7.29
C PRO A 58 26.49 -10.38 6.56
N PRO A 59 26.67 -9.52 5.55
CA PRO A 59 25.56 -9.08 4.73
C PRO A 59 24.75 -10.31 4.31
N ALA A 60 23.43 -10.23 4.41
CA ALA A 60 22.57 -11.29 3.89
C ALA A 60 23.07 -11.61 2.48
N SER A 61 23.54 -12.83 2.29
CA SER A 61 24.10 -13.27 1.02
C SER A 61 23.03 -12.96 -0.02
N GLN A 62 23.33 -12.05 -0.95
CA GLN A 62 22.48 -11.89 -2.12
C GLN A 62 22.35 -13.27 -2.74
N ALA A 63 21.12 -13.70 -3.01
CA ALA A 63 20.88 -14.95 -3.69
C ALA A 63 21.70 -14.94 -4.98
N ALA A 64 22.56 -15.94 -5.13
CA ALA A 64 23.38 -16.07 -6.31
C ALA A 64 22.45 -16.09 -7.54
N PRO A 65 22.78 -15.36 -8.62
CA PRO A 65 22.05 -15.50 -9.87
C PRO A 65 22.08 -16.97 -10.30
N PRO A 66 21.00 -17.47 -10.94
CA PRO A 66 20.94 -18.85 -11.39
C PRO A 66 22.12 -19.14 -12.36
N PRO A 67 22.68 -20.36 -12.33
CA PRO A 67 23.83 -20.69 -13.17
C PRO A 67 23.45 -20.64 -14.65
N ASP A 68 24.22 -19.88 -15.42
CA ASP A 68 24.22 -19.98 -16.88
C ASP A 68 24.77 -21.34 -17.33
N ALA A 69 24.15 -21.89 -18.38
CA ALA A 69 24.52 -23.16 -18.99
C ALA A 69 25.97 -23.14 -19.54
N PRO A 70 26.68 -24.29 -19.59
CA PRO A 70 28.11 -24.30 -19.83
C PRO A 70 28.47 -23.98 -21.28
N GLY A 71 29.22 -22.88 -21.46
CA GLY A 71 29.84 -22.48 -22.71
C GLY A 71 31.34 -22.21 -22.52
N ALA A 72 32.15 -23.17 -22.97
CA ALA A 72 33.54 -23.15 -23.42
C ALA A 72 34.61 -22.21 -22.80
N ALA A 73 35.77 -22.83 -22.55
CA ALA A 73 36.99 -22.35 -21.93
C ALA A 73 37.64 -21.06 -22.49
N ASP A 74 38.34 -20.41 -21.56
CA ASP A 74 39.23 -19.24 -21.61
C ASP A 74 40.48 -19.44 -22.52
N PRO A 75 41.22 -18.37 -22.88
CA PRO A 75 42.40 -18.09 -22.04
C PRO A 75 42.73 -16.60 -21.81
N ALA A 76 42.85 -16.27 -20.53
CA ALA A 76 43.84 -15.41 -19.85
C ALA A 76 44.65 -14.38 -20.67
N THR A 77 44.56 -13.11 -20.26
CA THR A 77 45.74 -12.23 -20.08
C THR A 77 45.40 -11.08 -19.10
N GLY A 78 46.34 -10.77 -18.22
CA GLY A 78 46.09 -10.09 -16.95
C GLY A 78 45.69 -8.62 -17.01
N ALA A 79 44.92 -8.20 -16.01
CA ALA A 79 44.75 -6.81 -15.62
C ALA A 79 44.64 -6.69 -14.09
N LYS A 80 45.46 -5.78 -13.56
CA LYS A 80 45.56 -5.26 -12.19
C LYS A 80 44.25 -5.32 -11.40
N ALA A 81 44.31 -5.83 -10.16
CA ALA A 81 43.21 -5.69 -9.20
C ALA A 81 42.82 -4.21 -9.06
N PRO A 82 41.53 -3.84 -9.17
CA PRO A 82 41.09 -2.53 -8.75
C PRO A 82 41.26 -2.47 -7.24
N VAL A 83 42.12 -1.56 -6.78
CA VAL A 83 42.12 -1.13 -5.39
C VAL A 83 40.71 -0.64 -5.09
N ALA A 84 40.04 -1.29 -4.14
CA ALA A 84 38.74 -0.83 -3.68
C ALA A 84 38.88 0.63 -3.23
N ALA A 85 38.13 1.52 -3.90
CA ALA A 85 37.98 2.88 -3.44
C ALA A 85 37.50 2.85 -1.98
N PRO A 86 38.00 3.73 -1.10
CA PRO A 86 37.48 3.85 0.26
C PRO A 86 35.97 3.98 0.18
N ALA A 87 35.25 3.09 0.86
CA ALA A 87 33.81 3.21 0.98
C ALA A 87 33.51 4.59 1.56
N GLU A 88 32.77 5.41 0.81
CA GLU A 88 32.29 6.69 1.31
C GLU A 88 31.60 6.45 2.65
N PRO A 89 31.90 7.26 3.68
CA PRO A 89 31.25 7.11 4.96
C PRO A 89 29.74 7.24 4.75
N LYS A 90 29.00 6.16 5.08
CA LYS A 90 27.55 6.20 5.11
C LYS A 90 27.17 7.26 6.12
N GLU A 91 26.62 8.38 5.66
CA GLU A 91 26.08 9.41 6.54
C GLU A 91 25.07 8.75 7.50
N GLU A 92 25.41 8.74 8.79
CA GLU A 92 24.52 8.25 9.82
C GLU A 92 23.32 9.20 9.91
N LYS A 93 22.16 8.73 9.41
CA LYS A 93 20.91 9.49 9.48
C LYS A 93 20.45 9.57 10.93
N ASP A 94 20.34 10.78 11.44
CA ASP A 94 19.95 11.08 12.81
C ASP A 94 18.43 11.04 13.04
N GLU A 95 18.00 11.19 14.29
CA GLU A 95 16.58 11.19 14.65
C GLU A 95 15.81 12.34 13.95
N ALA A 96 16.45 13.50 13.79
CA ALA A 96 15.84 14.66 13.15
C ALA A 96 15.51 14.37 11.68
N TYR A 97 16.40 13.71 10.95
CA TYR A 97 16.17 13.23 9.59
C TYR A 97 14.94 12.33 9.52
N TRP A 98 14.86 11.31 10.39
CA TRP A 98 13.75 10.34 10.36
C TRP A 98 12.42 10.99 10.74
N ARG A 99 12.41 11.88 11.74
CA ARG A 99 11.22 12.62 12.14
C ARG A 99 10.72 13.51 11.00
N LYS A 100 11.62 14.21 10.32
CA LYS A 100 11.30 15.04 9.16
C LYS A 100 10.71 14.19 8.03
N LEU A 101 11.35 13.07 7.68
CA LEU A 101 10.87 12.18 6.63
C LEU A 101 9.43 11.71 6.88
N ILE A 102 9.12 11.27 8.11
CA ILE A 102 7.77 10.82 8.48
C ILE A 102 6.77 11.99 8.46
N SER A 103 7.17 13.16 8.97
CA SER A 103 6.34 14.36 8.96
C SER A 103 5.98 14.77 7.53
N ASP A 104 6.96 14.79 6.63
CA ASP A 104 6.79 15.16 5.24
C ASP A 104 5.90 14.15 4.51
N ALA A 105 6.08 12.85 4.74
CA ALA A 105 5.22 11.80 4.20
C ALA A 105 3.76 11.97 4.62
N LYS A 106 3.51 12.22 5.91
CA LYS A 106 2.16 12.47 6.45
C LYS A 106 1.53 13.73 5.87
N ALA A 107 2.30 14.83 5.80
CA ALA A 107 1.82 16.09 5.23
C ALA A 107 1.48 15.95 3.75
N LEU A 108 2.28 15.17 3.01
CA LEU A 108 2.03 14.90 1.60
C LEU A 108 0.77 14.05 1.42
N LEU A 109 0.59 12.99 2.22
CA LEU A 109 -0.64 12.18 2.21
C LEU A 109 -1.87 13.07 2.49
N ALA A 110 -1.83 13.90 3.52
CA ALA A 110 -2.94 14.78 3.87
C ALA A 110 -3.32 15.74 2.72
N ARG A 111 -2.31 16.35 2.07
CA ARG A 111 -2.54 17.23 0.91
C ARG A 111 -3.13 16.46 -0.28
N THR A 112 -2.64 15.26 -0.58
CA THR A 112 -3.20 14.44 -1.67
C THR A 112 -4.64 14.03 -1.38
N THR A 113 -4.97 13.69 -0.13
CA THR A 113 -6.35 13.37 0.28
C THR A 113 -7.28 14.57 0.13
N ALA A 114 -6.87 15.76 0.60
CA ALA A 114 -7.65 16.98 0.42
C ALA A 114 -7.87 17.31 -1.06
N HIS A 115 -6.87 17.10 -1.92
CA HIS A 115 -7.01 17.30 -3.35
C HIS A 115 -8.00 16.30 -3.98
N HIS A 116 -7.95 15.03 -3.57
CA HIS A 116 -8.91 14.02 -4.03
C HIS A 116 -10.35 14.40 -3.68
N GLU A 117 -10.60 14.85 -2.45
CA GLU A 117 -11.93 15.31 -2.02
C GLU A 117 -12.40 16.54 -2.82
N ALA A 118 -11.51 17.51 -3.04
CA ALA A 118 -11.83 18.68 -3.86
C ALA A 118 -12.18 18.29 -5.32
N MET A 119 -11.51 17.28 -5.88
CA MET A 119 -11.85 16.75 -7.21
C MET A 119 -13.24 16.09 -7.23
N GLN A 120 -13.65 15.40 -6.17
CA GLN A 120 -15.02 14.88 -6.07
C GLN A 120 -16.07 16.00 -6.08
N THR A 121 -15.84 17.07 -5.32
CA THR A 121 -16.73 18.25 -5.34
C THR A 121 -16.79 18.88 -6.73
N ARG A 122 -15.64 19.02 -7.41
CA ARG A 122 -15.58 19.54 -8.78
C ARG A 122 -16.33 18.65 -9.77
N ILE A 123 -16.23 17.34 -9.65
CA ILE A 123 -16.97 16.40 -10.51
C ILE A 123 -18.48 16.59 -10.31
N ASN A 124 -18.93 16.76 -9.07
CA ASN A 124 -20.34 16.99 -8.77
C ASN A 124 -20.82 18.32 -9.38
N SER A 125 -20.04 19.41 -9.27
CA SER A 125 -20.40 20.70 -9.87
C SER A 125 -20.45 20.64 -11.40
N LEU A 126 -19.44 20.03 -12.04
CA LEU A 126 -19.41 19.87 -13.50
C LEU A 126 -20.55 18.98 -14.00
N THR A 127 -20.93 17.98 -13.22
CA THR A 127 -22.09 17.13 -13.56
C THR A 127 -23.38 17.95 -13.53
N ALA A 128 -23.59 18.79 -12.51
CA ALA A 128 -24.74 19.70 -12.45
C ALA A 128 -24.73 20.70 -13.62
N ASP A 129 -23.59 21.33 -13.89
CA ASP A 129 -23.42 22.29 -15.00
C ASP A 129 -23.71 21.67 -16.36
N PHE A 130 -23.35 20.40 -16.57
CA PHE A 130 -23.61 19.70 -17.82
C PHE A 130 -25.12 19.54 -18.11
N TYR A 131 -25.92 19.32 -17.06
CA TYR A 131 -27.37 19.22 -17.17
C TYR A 131 -28.07 20.58 -17.21
N ALA A 132 -27.46 21.62 -16.64
CA ALA A 132 -28.01 22.97 -16.62
C ALA A 132 -27.82 23.74 -17.94
N ARG A 133 -26.96 23.27 -18.85
CA ARG A 133 -26.65 23.94 -20.12
C ARG A 133 -27.45 23.36 -21.28
N ASP A 134 -28.02 24.24 -22.10
CA ASP A 134 -28.76 23.87 -23.31
C ASP A 134 -27.87 23.83 -24.58
N ASP A 135 -26.84 24.68 -24.65
CA ASP A 135 -25.93 24.78 -25.81
C ASP A 135 -25.03 23.51 -25.93
N PRO A 136 -25.13 22.75 -27.05
CA PRO A 136 -24.32 21.56 -27.28
C PRO A 136 -22.82 21.80 -27.21
N ALA A 137 -22.32 22.94 -27.71
CA ALA A 137 -20.89 23.22 -27.74
C ALA A 137 -20.34 23.42 -26.32
N GLN A 138 -21.08 24.14 -25.47
CA GLN A 138 -20.70 24.35 -24.08
C GLN A 138 -20.81 23.06 -23.26
N ARG A 139 -21.82 22.23 -23.53
CA ARG A 139 -21.94 20.91 -22.90
C ARG A 139 -20.74 20.02 -23.22
N ALA A 140 -20.24 20.05 -24.45
CA ALA A 140 -19.06 19.30 -24.84
C ALA A 140 -17.82 19.71 -24.03
N VAL A 141 -17.61 21.02 -23.81
CA VAL A 141 -16.50 21.52 -22.98
C VAL A 141 -16.63 21.04 -21.53
N VAL A 142 -17.81 21.18 -20.92
CA VAL A 142 -18.05 20.71 -19.54
C VAL A 142 -17.84 19.20 -19.42
N TRP A 143 -18.25 18.43 -20.43
CA TRP A 143 -18.01 16.99 -20.48
C TRP A 143 -16.51 16.68 -20.52
N THR A 144 -15.74 17.37 -21.36
CA THR A 144 -14.28 17.20 -21.43
C THR A 144 -13.61 17.51 -20.09
N ASP A 145 -14.02 18.58 -19.42
CA ASP A 145 -13.47 18.96 -18.12
C ASP A 145 -13.85 17.96 -17.03
N ARG A 146 -15.05 17.39 -17.07
CA ARG A 146 -15.48 16.32 -16.17
C ARG A 146 -14.63 15.06 -16.38
N THR A 147 -14.36 14.68 -17.62
CA THR A 147 -13.52 13.51 -17.94
C THR A 147 -12.10 13.69 -17.39
N LYS A 148 -11.49 14.86 -17.59
CA LYS A 148 -10.17 15.17 -17.01
C LYS A 148 -10.18 15.11 -15.47
N ALA A 149 -11.25 15.61 -14.84
CA ALA A 149 -11.37 15.55 -13.37
C ALA A 149 -11.49 14.11 -12.86
N LEU A 150 -12.17 13.22 -13.60
CA LEU A 150 -12.25 11.79 -13.28
C LEU A 150 -10.90 11.08 -13.42
N GLU A 151 -10.13 11.40 -14.46
CA GLU A 151 -8.77 10.87 -14.66
C GLU A 151 -7.84 11.29 -13.51
N GLU A 152 -7.86 12.57 -13.15
CA GLU A 152 -7.06 13.09 -12.02
C GLU A 152 -7.50 12.48 -10.69
N LEU A 153 -8.81 12.28 -10.47
CA LEU A 153 -9.32 11.59 -9.29
C LEU A 153 -8.75 10.16 -9.20
N GLY A 154 -8.74 9.42 -10.31
CA GLY A 154 -8.16 8.08 -10.39
C GLY A 154 -6.65 8.07 -10.10
N ARG A 155 -5.91 9.03 -10.65
CA ARG A 155 -4.48 9.21 -10.37
C ARG A 155 -4.22 9.50 -8.90
N LEU A 156 -5.01 10.40 -8.29
CA LEU A 156 -4.91 10.74 -6.87
C LEU A 156 -5.26 9.55 -5.96
N ALA A 157 -6.23 8.73 -6.35
CA ALA A 157 -6.57 7.51 -5.61
C ALA A 157 -5.39 6.52 -5.59
N GLN A 158 -4.72 6.32 -6.73
CA GLN A 158 -3.50 5.50 -6.82
C GLN A 158 -2.36 6.09 -5.98
N ASP A 159 -2.15 7.41 -6.05
CA ASP A 159 -1.13 8.11 -5.25
C ASP A 159 -1.36 7.93 -3.75
N ILE A 160 -2.61 8.00 -3.29
CA ILE A 160 -2.97 7.78 -1.89
C ILE A 160 -2.67 6.34 -1.47
N ASP A 161 -3.04 5.34 -2.28
CA ASP A 161 -2.76 3.94 -1.99
C ASP A 161 -1.25 3.66 -1.89
N ASN A 162 -0.47 4.18 -2.85
CA ASN A 162 0.97 4.06 -2.84
C ASN A 162 1.61 4.70 -1.59
N LYS A 163 1.13 5.87 -1.17
CA LYS A 163 1.64 6.58 0.03
C LYS A 163 1.21 5.96 1.35
N LYS A 164 0.13 5.19 1.38
CA LYS A 164 -0.27 4.40 2.56
C LYS A 164 0.58 3.16 2.76
N LYS A 165 1.18 2.65 1.67
CA LYS A 165 2.04 1.46 1.67
C LYS A 165 3.51 1.78 1.93
N ALA A 166 3.93 3.02 1.69
CA ALA A 166 5.27 3.54 1.95
C ALA A 166 5.44 3.96 3.42
#